data_AF-A0A2H3AZ35-F1
#
_entry.id   AF-A0A2H3AZ35-F1
#
_cell.length_a   1.000
_cell.length_b   1.000
_cell.length_c   1.000
_cell.angle_alpha   90.00
_cell.angle_beta   90.00
_cell.angle_gamma   90.00
#
_symmetry.space_group_name_H-M   'P 1'
#
loop_
_entity.id
_entity.type
_entity.pdbx_description
1 polymer ?
#
loop_
_entity_poly.entity_id
_entity_poly.type
_entity_poly.pdbx_seq_one_letter_code
_entity_poly.pdbx_strand_id
1 'polypeptide(L)'
;MSNLKALFRPLKFGPITLKNRIFMSWGWKKVTDAVHEQGGVIFAQLWHLGRISHPDAPEQIASGQPVYAPSSIAALGGKFRFLPGQPGYVTPTAIDDPQTLLAQWKKAAVNAKEAGFDGVEIHGANGYLIHQFFDSTSNHRTDEWGGSVENRARFALEVVKTVVDVWGAERVGIKLNPAGGYNDIGMPIQETLDTFRYFISELDKLGIAYVTLVRYVDSFDTTGRGTKHDVINAYSSLLKNPATRVFGNASFTGEEAARYVEDGKVDGVFFGIPWIANPDFAKRLENSKALERNIDFATLYGRGGLEADEKKGYVDYPVAAF
;
A
#
# COMPACT_ATOMS: atom_id res chain seq x y z
N MET A 1 12.74 17.96 24.95
CA MET A 1 13.40 17.29 23.80
C MET A 1 12.75 15.93 23.66
N SER A 2 11.96 15.74 22.61
CA SER A 2 11.29 14.47 22.31
C SER A 2 12.34 13.38 22.02
N ASN A 3 12.18 12.21 22.62
CA ASN A 3 13.14 11.12 22.51
C ASN A 3 12.96 10.34 21.19
N LEU A 4 13.43 10.91 20.07
CA LEU A 4 13.35 10.26 18.75
C LEU A 4 14.13 8.92 18.67
N LYS A 5 14.93 8.57 19.69
CA LYS A 5 15.71 7.33 19.75
C LYS A 5 14.88 6.06 19.55
N ALA A 6 13.59 6.09 19.91
CA ALA A 6 12.70 4.94 19.69
C ALA A 6 12.52 4.61 18.20
N LEU A 7 12.53 5.60 17.31
CA LEU A 7 12.35 5.41 15.86
C LEU A 7 13.53 4.71 15.18
N PHE A 8 14.73 4.83 15.74
CA PHE A 8 15.97 4.39 15.10
C PHE A 8 16.49 3.05 15.65
N ARG A 9 15.66 2.32 16.40
CA ARG A 9 16.01 0.97 16.83
C ARG A 9 15.93 0.04 15.61
N PRO A 10 16.99 -0.73 15.30
CA PRO A 10 16.97 -1.62 14.15
C PRO A 10 15.89 -2.70 14.32
N LEU A 11 14.99 -2.80 13.35
CA LEU A 11 14.06 -3.91 13.22
C LEU A 11 14.80 -5.09 12.58
N LYS A 12 14.73 -6.27 13.21
CA LYS A 12 15.28 -7.50 12.63
C LYS A 12 14.20 -8.20 11.81
N PHE A 13 14.34 -8.18 10.49
CA PHE A 13 13.65 -9.11 9.60
C PHE A 13 14.50 -10.40 9.46
N GLY A 14 13.89 -11.53 9.10
CA GLY A 14 14.56 -12.84 9.02
C GLY A 14 15.81 -12.85 8.11
N PRO A 15 16.71 -13.84 8.26
CA PRO A 15 17.99 -13.87 7.55
C PRO A 15 17.82 -13.87 6.02
N ILE A 16 18.64 -13.07 5.33
CA ILE A 16 18.59 -12.91 3.88
C ILE A 16 19.39 -14.03 3.21
N THR A 17 18.73 -14.96 2.52
CA THR A 17 19.40 -15.92 1.63
C THR A 17 18.82 -15.80 0.22
N LEU A 18 19.60 -15.22 -0.70
CA LEU A 18 19.28 -15.18 -2.13
C LEU A 18 19.98 -16.37 -2.80
N LYS A 19 19.23 -17.39 -3.20
CA LYS A 19 19.72 -18.47 -4.07
C LYS A 19 18.98 -18.41 -5.41
N ASN A 20 19.78 -18.33 -6.48
CA ASN A 20 19.44 -18.42 -7.90
C ASN A 20 18.78 -17.18 -8.52
N ARG A 21 19.46 -16.63 -9.54
CA ARG A 21 18.97 -15.54 -10.41
C ARG A 21 18.63 -16.13 -11.78
N ILE A 22 17.41 -15.95 -12.25
CA ILE A 22 17.02 -16.13 -13.67
C ILE A 22 16.37 -14.80 -14.12
N PHE A 23 16.70 -14.37 -15.34
CA PHE A 23 16.53 -13.02 -15.84
C PHE A 23 15.12 -12.72 -16.39
N MET A 24 14.40 -11.75 -15.81
CA MET A 24 13.41 -10.87 -16.50
C MET A 24 12.89 -9.74 -15.56
N SER A 25 13.60 -8.60 -15.47
CA SER A 25 13.06 -7.28 -14.97
C SER A 25 14.14 -6.18 -14.92
N TRP A 26 14.88 -5.97 -16.02
CA TRP A 26 16.08 -5.12 -16.05
C TRP A 26 15.92 -3.68 -15.54
N GLY A 27 14.71 -3.10 -15.61
CA GLY A 27 14.44 -1.77 -15.06
C GLY A 27 14.52 -1.76 -13.53
N TRP A 28 13.71 -2.58 -12.87
CA TRP A 28 13.67 -2.66 -11.41
C TRP A 28 14.98 -3.14 -10.80
N LYS A 29 15.69 -4.05 -11.47
CA LYS A 29 16.98 -4.52 -10.99
C LYS A 29 18.00 -3.41 -10.79
N LYS A 30 18.02 -2.40 -11.68
CA LYS A 30 18.91 -1.23 -11.51
C LYS A 30 18.57 -0.44 -10.24
N VAL A 31 17.29 -0.34 -9.90
CA VAL A 31 16.81 0.36 -8.71
C VAL A 31 17.19 -0.41 -7.45
N THR A 32 16.91 -1.71 -7.39
CA THR A 32 17.26 -2.53 -6.22
C THR A 32 18.76 -2.60 -6.01
N ASP A 33 19.55 -2.76 -7.08
CA ASP A 33 21.02 -2.76 -7.00
C ASP A 33 21.55 -1.43 -6.44
N ALA A 34 21.05 -0.29 -6.92
CA ALA A 34 21.45 1.03 -6.42
C ALA A 34 21.07 1.25 -4.94
N VAL A 35 19.91 0.76 -4.50
CA VAL A 35 19.51 0.82 -3.09
C VAL A 35 20.42 -0.05 -2.22
N HIS A 36 20.72 -1.27 -2.68
CA HIS A 36 21.58 -2.22 -1.97
C HIS A 36 23.04 -1.74 -1.89
N GLU A 37 23.54 -1.06 -2.92
CA GLU A 37 24.86 -0.40 -2.91
C GLU A 37 24.98 0.66 -1.80
N GLN A 38 23.86 1.28 -1.41
CA GLN A 38 23.78 2.21 -0.28
C GLN A 38 23.44 1.53 1.06
N GLY A 39 23.34 0.19 1.09
CA GLY A 39 22.97 -0.58 2.28
C GLY A 39 21.50 -0.49 2.67
N GLY A 40 20.63 -0.04 1.76
CA GLY A 40 19.19 0.06 1.99
C GLY A 40 18.46 -1.28 1.87
N VAL A 41 17.20 -1.30 2.31
CA VAL A 41 16.25 -2.41 2.14
C VAL A 41 15.03 -1.88 1.39
N ILE A 42 14.54 -2.64 0.42
CA ILE A 42 13.43 -2.21 -0.45
C ILE A 42 12.42 -3.33 -0.70
N PHE A 43 11.14 -3.01 -0.55
CA PHE A 43 10.02 -3.90 -0.80
C PHE A 43 9.23 -3.40 -2.02
N ALA A 44 8.79 -4.31 -2.89
CA ALA A 44 7.92 -3.96 -4.02
C ALA A 44 6.46 -3.94 -3.56
N GLN A 45 5.74 -2.83 -3.76
CA GLN A 45 4.30 -2.82 -3.54
C GLN A 45 3.58 -3.42 -4.76
N LEU A 46 2.92 -4.56 -4.57
CA LEU A 46 2.14 -5.26 -5.58
C LEU A 46 0.71 -4.72 -5.58
N TRP A 47 0.18 -4.39 -6.75
CA TRP A 47 -1.02 -3.56 -6.85
C TRP A 47 -1.88 -3.89 -8.06
N HIS A 48 -3.20 -3.83 -7.89
CA HIS A 48 -4.20 -3.93 -8.94
C HIS A 48 -5.29 -2.86 -8.72
N LEU A 49 -5.53 -2.01 -9.72
CA LEU A 49 -6.41 -0.83 -9.59
C LEU A 49 -7.88 -1.18 -9.35
N GLY A 50 -8.34 -2.28 -9.94
CA GLY A 50 -9.76 -2.63 -9.92
C GLY A 50 -10.58 -1.56 -10.65
N ARG A 51 -11.73 -1.14 -10.08
CA ARG A 51 -12.62 -0.13 -10.70
C ARG A 51 -12.03 1.29 -10.83
N ILE A 52 -10.80 1.52 -10.38
CA ILE A 52 -10.09 2.81 -10.43
C ILE A 52 -9.17 2.84 -11.68
N SER A 53 -9.69 2.38 -12.81
CA SER A 53 -9.01 2.37 -14.11
C SER A 53 -10.01 2.78 -15.21
N HIS A 54 -9.49 3.04 -16.42
CA HIS A 54 -10.29 3.44 -17.57
C HIS A 54 -9.94 2.57 -18.78
N PRO A 55 -10.91 2.14 -19.62
CA PRO A 55 -10.64 1.35 -20.82
C PRO A 55 -9.67 2.01 -21.79
N ASP A 56 -9.70 3.34 -21.87
CA ASP A 56 -8.81 4.13 -22.73
C ASP A 56 -7.40 4.37 -22.11
N ALA A 57 -7.14 3.90 -20.89
CA ALA A 57 -5.80 4.01 -20.30
C ALA A 57 -4.81 3.13 -21.09
N PRO A 58 -3.62 3.64 -21.48
CA PRO A 58 -2.66 2.88 -22.28
C PRO A 58 -2.30 1.51 -21.68
N GLU A 59 -2.14 1.44 -20.36
CA GLU A 59 -1.83 0.21 -19.64
C GLU A 59 -3.01 -0.76 -19.64
N GLN A 60 -4.24 -0.26 -19.58
CA GLN A 60 -5.45 -1.06 -19.67
C GLN A 60 -5.60 -1.67 -21.07
N ILE A 61 -5.39 -0.86 -22.12
CA ILE A 61 -5.38 -1.33 -23.52
C ILE A 61 -4.30 -2.39 -23.70
N ALA A 62 -3.08 -2.12 -23.24
CA ALA A 62 -1.94 -3.03 -23.36
C ALA A 62 -2.16 -4.37 -22.64
N SER A 63 -2.93 -4.37 -21.55
CA SER A 63 -3.28 -5.61 -20.83
C SER A 63 -4.19 -6.54 -21.64
N GLY A 64 -4.97 -6.00 -22.59
CA GLY A 64 -6.01 -6.72 -23.30
C GLY A 64 -7.16 -7.22 -22.41
N GLN A 65 -7.22 -6.78 -21.16
CA GLN A 65 -8.24 -7.14 -20.18
C GLN A 65 -9.21 -5.97 -19.98
N PRO A 66 -10.46 -6.24 -19.53
CA PRO A 66 -11.36 -5.17 -19.13
C PRO A 66 -10.93 -4.56 -17.78
N VAL A 67 -11.53 -3.42 -17.45
CA VAL A 67 -11.44 -2.85 -16.10
C VAL A 67 -12.23 -3.74 -15.15
N TYR A 68 -11.55 -4.50 -14.30
CA TYR A 68 -12.16 -5.47 -13.40
C TYR A 68 -12.60 -4.88 -12.05
N ALA A 69 -13.63 -5.46 -11.46
CA ALA A 69 -14.07 -5.19 -10.08
C ALA A 69 -14.82 -6.41 -9.51
N PRO A 70 -15.04 -6.51 -8.18
CA PRO A 70 -15.89 -7.57 -7.62
C PRO A 70 -17.35 -7.50 -8.12
N SER A 71 -17.84 -6.32 -8.48
CA SER A 71 -19.18 -6.09 -9.02
C SER A 71 -19.17 -4.94 -10.04
N SER A 72 -20.14 -4.92 -10.96
CA SER A 72 -20.28 -3.88 -11.99
C SER A 72 -20.83 -2.56 -11.43
N ILE A 73 -20.05 -1.93 -10.55
CA ILE A 73 -20.41 -0.69 -9.84
C ILE A 73 -19.29 0.33 -10.05
N ALA A 74 -19.59 1.39 -10.81
CA ALA A 74 -18.67 2.51 -10.99
C ALA A 74 -18.42 3.24 -9.66
N ALA A 75 -17.18 3.71 -9.45
CA ALA A 75 -16.87 4.62 -8.35
C ALA A 75 -17.36 6.05 -8.67
N LEU A 76 -17.53 6.89 -7.64
CA LEU A 76 -17.80 8.33 -7.77
C LEU A 76 -16.51 9.16 -7.71
N GLY A 77 -16.60 10.42 -8.16
CA GLY A 77 -15.57 11.45 -7.93
C GLY A 77 -14.28 11.37 -8.75
N GLY A 78 -14.13 10.35 -9.61
CA GLY A 78 -12.92 10.13 -10.41
C GLY A 78 -12.65 11.18 -11.48
N LYS A 79 -11.34 11.45 -11.72
CA LYS A 79 -10.84 12.22 -12.87
C LYS A 79 -9.53 11.60 -13.36
N PHE A 80 -9.53 11.01 -14.55
CA PHE A 80 -8.31 10.51 -15.18
C PHE A 80 -7.55 11.64 -15.89
N ARG A 81 -6.72 12.36 -15.14
CA ARG A 81 -6.04 13.58 -15.62
C ARG A 81 -5.07 13.36 -16.78
N PHE A 82 -4.63 12.13 -16.98
CA PHE A 82 -3.75 11.72 -18.08
C PHE A 82 -4.50 11.39 -19.37
N LEU A 83 -5.84 11.31 -19.33
CA LEU A 83 -6.66 11.03 -20.51
C LEU A 83 -7.24 12.32 -21.12
N PRO A 84 -7.35 12.39 -22.46
CA PRO A 84 -8.04 13.48 -23.13
C PRO A 84 -9.45 13.69 -22.58
N GLY A 85 -9.82 14.95 -22.28
CA GLY A 85 -11.14 15.28 -21.73
C GLY A 85 -11.33 14.98 -20.24
N GLN A 86 -10.35 14.36 -19.57
CA GLN A 86 -10.40 14.01 -18.14
C GLN A 86 -11.67 13.25 -17.73
N PRO A 87 -11.95 12.10 -18.37
CA PRO A 87 -13.14 11.31 -18.07
C PRO A 87 -13.18 10.88 -16.60
N GLY A 88 -14.40 10.62 -16.13
CA GLY A 88 -14.65 10.03 -14.82
C GLY A 88 -14.45 8.51 -14.80
N TYR A 89 -14.82 7.89 -13.69
CA TYR A 89 -14.84 6.42 -13.59
C TYR A 89 -15.92 5.82 -14.49
N VAL A 90 -15.66 4.62 -14.99
CA VAL A 90 -16.58 3.84 -15.82
C VAL A 90 -17.17 2.68 -15.04
N THR A 91 -18.26 2.10 -15.56
CA THR A 91 -18.78 0.82 -15.05
C THR A 91 -17.79 -0.30 -15.36
N PRO A 92 -17.23 -0.98 -14.34
CA PRO A 92 -16.28 -2.06 -14.56
C PRO A 92 -16.98 -3.37 -14.97
N THR A 93 -16.19 -4.29 -15.51
CA THR A 93 -16.59 -5.69 -15.69
C THR A 93 -16.45 -6.43 -14.37
N ALA A 94 -17.54 -7.06 -13.91
CA ALA A 94 -17.49 -7.94 -12.76
C ALA A 94 -16.57 -9.13 -13.05
N ILE A 95 -15.71 -9.48 -12.10
CA ILE A 95 -14.84 -10.66 -12.22
C ILE A 95 -15.70 -11.91 -12.05
N ASP A 96 -15.71 -12.83 -13.02
CA ASP A 96 -16.50 -14.06 -12.86
C ASP A 96 -15.90 -14.95 -11.77
N ASP A 97 -14.62 -15.32 -11.91
CA ASP A 97 -13.85 -16.09 -10.93
C ASP A 97 -12.62 -15.30 -10.44
N PRO A 98 -12.64 -14.78 -9.20
CA PRO A 98 -11.49 -14.07 -8.61
C PRO A 98 -10.20 -14.89 -8.53
N GLN A 99 -10.27 -16.23 -8.56
CA GLN A 99 -9.06 -17.07 -8.55
C GLN A 99 -8.19 -16.87 -9.79
N THR A 100 -8.79 -16.50 -10.92
CA THR A 100 -8.07 -16.21 -12.16
C THR A 100 -7.04 -15.09 -12.01
N LEU A 101 -7.26 -14.16 -11.06
CA LEU A 101 -6.33 -13.06 -10.78
C LEU A 101 -5.16 -13.48 -9.88
N LEU A 102 -5.25 -14.59 -9.13
CA LEU A 102 -4.17 -15.06 -8.25
C LEU A 102 -2.90 -15.39 -9.03
N ALA A 103 -3.03 -15.88 -10.27
CA ALA A 103 -1.90 -16.13 -11.15
C ALA A 103 -1.12 -14.84 -11.47
N GLN A 104 -1.80 -13.69 -11.56
CA GLN A 104 -1.17 -12.39 -11.79
C GLN A 104 -0.39 -11.93 -10.55
N TRP A 105 -0.97 -12.09 -9.35
CA TRP A 105 -0.27 -11.81 -8.08
C TRP A 105 0.96 -12.68 -7.90
N LYS A 106 0.85 -13.99 -8.18
CA LYS A 106 1.99 -14.91 -8.15
C LYS A 106 3.09 -14.49 -9.12
N LYS A 107 2.73 -14.16 -10.36
CA LYS A 107 3.69 -13.70 -11.37
C LYS A 107 4.37 -12.40 -10.96
N ALA A 108 3.61 -11.43 -10.44
CA ALA A 108 4.17 -10.18 -9.94
C ALA A 108 5.14 -10.39 -8.77
N ALA A 109 4.79 -11.29 -7.83
CA ALA A 109 5.66 -11.68 -6.73
C ALA A 109 6.96 -12.35 -7.20
N VAL A 110 6.89 -13.25 -8.19
CA VAL A 110 8.08 -13.87 -8.81
C VAL A 110 8.95 -12.81 -9.49
N ASN A 111 8.36 -11.92 -10.29
CA ASN A 111 9.09 -10.85 -10.98
C ASN A 111 9.79 -9.91 -10.00
N ALA A 112 9.15 -9.56 -8.87
CA ALA A 112 9.78 -8.77 -7.82
C ALA A 112 10.97 -9.51 -7.18
N LYS A 113 10.84 -10.83 -7.00
CA LYS A 113 11.93 -11.65 -6.45
C LYS A 113 13.13 -11.70 -7.39
N GLU A 114 12.87 -11.89 -8.67
CA GLU A 114 13.88 -11.88 -9.73
C GLU A 114 14.52 -10.49 -9.91
N ALA A 115 13.76 -9.42 -9.69
CA ALA A 115 14.27 -8.05 -9.72
C ALA A 115 15.26 -7.77 -8.59
N GLY A 116 15.23 -8.54 -7.50
CA GLY A 116 16.12 -8.36 -6.36
C GLY A 116 15.54 -7.52 -5.23
N PHE A 117 14.22 -7.42 -5.09
CA PHE A 117 13.62 -6.84 -3.88
C PHE A 117 13.88 -7.72 -2.65
N ASP A 118 13.81 -7.13 -1.46
CA ASP A 118 14.01 -7.84 -0.19
C ASP A 118 12.73 -8.55 0.28
N GLY A 119 11.58 -8.02 -0.14
CA GLY A 119 10.25 -8.56 0.07
C GLY A 119 9.20 -7.82 -0.76
N VAL A 120 7.94 -8.07 -0.45
CA VAL A 120 6.79 -7.48 -1.17
C VAL A 120 5.75 -6.97 -0.19
N GLU A 121 5.11 -5.86 -0.54
CA GLU A 121 3.93 -5.34 0.15
C GLU A 121 2.70 -5.53 -0.72
N ILE A 122 1.68 -6.22 -0.23
CA ILE A 122 0.39 -6.32 -0.92
C ILE A 122 -0.40 -5.04 -0.68
N HIS A 123 -0.85 -4.39 -1.75
CA HIS A 123 -1.70 -3.20 -1.63
C HIS A 123 -3.17 -3.58 -1.39
N GLY A 124 -3.56 -3.66 -0.12
CA GLY A 124 -4.93 -3.93 0.36
C GLY A 124 -5.72 -2.69 0.80
N ALA A 125 -5.42 -1.51 0.26
CA ALA A 125 -5.86 -0.22 0.79
C ALA A 125 -6.39 0.72 -0.31
N ASN A 126 -6.84 1.92 0.08
CA ASN A 126 -7.07 3.07 -0.81
C ASN A 126 -8.05 2.82 -1.98
N GLY A 127 -9.11 2.04 -1.74
CA GLY A 127 -10.17 1.76 -2.72
C GLY A 127 -9.74 0.97 -3.95
N TYR A 128 -8.58 0.29 -3.93
CA TYR A 128 -8.14 -0.59 -5.03
C TYR A 128 -8.68 -2.01 -4.88
N LEU A 129 -8.33 -2.92 -5.80
CA LEU A 129 -9.08 -4.17 -5.99
C LEU A 129 -9.32 -4.96 -4.70
N ILE A 130 -8.28 -5.20 -3.89
CA ILE A 130 -8.44 -5.92 -2.62
C ILE A 130 -9.38 -5.17 -1.65
N HIS A 131 -9.25 -3.84 -1.57
CA HIS A 131 -10.14 -3.02 -0.74
C HIS A 131 -11.58 -3.03 -1.27
N GLN A 132 -11.77 -3.09 -2.60
CA GLN A 132 -13.08 -3.26 -3.21
C GLN A 132 -13.73 -4.58 -2.79
N PHE A 133 -12.96 -5.67 -2.66
CA PHE A 133 -13.52 -6.93 -2.16
C PHE A 133 -13.98 -6.85 -0.70
N PHE A 134 -13.25 -6.14 0.17
CA PHE A 134 -13.66 -5.96 1.58
C PHE A 134 -14.95 -5.16 1.72
N ASP A 135 -15.18 -4.20 0.83
CA ASP A 135 -16.18 -3.16 0.99
C ASP A 135 -17.56 -3.54 0.44
N SER A 136 -18.57 -3.60 1.32
CA SER A 136 -19.94 -3.98 0.98
C SER A 136 -20.65 -3.02 0.02
N THR A 137 -20.14 -1.79 -0.18
CA THR A 137 -20.69 -0.82 -1.13
C THR A 137 -20.12 -0.98 -2.55
N SER A 138 -19.08 -1.81 -2.70
CA SER A 138 -18.47 -2.11 -4.00
C SER A 138 -18.47 -3.59 -4.36
N ASN A 139 -18.67 -4.48 -3.38
CA ASN A 139 -18.80 -5.93 -3.56
C ASN A 139 -20.22 -6.38 -3.22
N HIS A 140 -21.08 -6.48 -4.24
CA HIS A 140 -22.45 -6.98 -4.15
C HIS A 140 -22.57 -8.45 -4.58
N ARG A 141 -21.47 -9.21 -4.54
CA ARG A 141 -21.51 -10.63 -4.91
C ARG A 141 -22.33 -11.43 -3.90
N THR A 142 -22.98 -12.48 -4.39
CA THR A 142 -23.80 -13.43 -3.61
C THR A 142 -23.17 -14.81 -3.51
N ASP A 143 -21.96 -14.99 -4.04
CA ASP A 143 -21.18 -16.21 -3.99
C ASP A 143 -20.18 -16.20 -2.80
N GLU A 144 -19.23 -17.13 -2.79
CA GLU A 144 -18.25 -17.28 -1.72
C GLU A 144 -17.23 -16.11 -1.61
N TRP A 145 -17.29 -15.12 -2.51
CA TRP A 145 -16.42 -13.95 -2.52
C TRP A 145 -17.13 -12.66 -2.10
N GLY A 146 -18.41 -12.73 -1.71
CA GLY A 146 -19.18 -11.60 -1.19
C GLY A 146 -20.24 -11.97 -0.15
N GLY A 147 -21.05 -10.99 0.23
CA GLY A 147 -22.01 -11.13 1.31
C GLY A 147 -21.34 -11.02 2.68
N SER A 148 -20.93 -12.14 3.28
CA SER A 148 -20.37 -12.15 4.65
C SER A 148 -18.98 -11.52 4.74
N VAL A 149 -18.58 -11.15 5.95
CA VAL A 149 -17.23 -10.62 6.25
C VAL A 149 -16.14 -11.61 5.77
N GLU A 150 -16.32 -12.90 6.05
CA GLU A 150 -15.36 -13.94 5.70
C GLU A 150 -15.21 -14.08 4.19
N ASN A 151 -16.33 -14.05 3.46
CA ASN A 151 -16.36 -14.14 2.01
C ASN A 151 -15.71 -12.91 1.34
N ARG A 152 -16.03 -11.71 1.82
CA ARG A 152 -15.41 -10.46 1.34
C ARG A 152 -13.91 -10.41 1.61
N ALA A 153 -13.46 -10.98 2.73
CA ALA A 153 -12.04 -11.07 3.06
C ALA A 153 -11.29 -12.20 2.33
N ARG A 154 -12.01 -13.19 1.77
CA ARG A 154 -11.44 -14.39 1.16
C ARG A 154 -10.43 -14.06 0.07
N PHE A 155 -10.77 -13.17 -0.87
CA PHE A 155 -9.87 -12.80 -1.96
C PHE A 155 -8.53 -12.27 -1.45
N ALA A 156 -8.56 -11.38 -0.46
CA ALA A 156 -7.34 -10.83 0.14
C ALA A 156 -6.50 -11.92 0.82
N LEU A 157 -7.13 -12.85 1.55
CA LEU A 157 -6.43 -13.96 2.20
C LEU A 157 -5.78 -14.90 1.18
N GLU A 158 -6.47 -15.21 0.08
CA GLU A 158 -5.91 -16.04 -0.99
C GLU A 158 -4.75 -15.33 -1.72
N VAL A 159 -4.82 -14.01 -1.93
CA VAL A 159 -3.69 -13.22 -2.43
C VAL A 159 -2.50 -13.29 -1.47
N VAL A 160 -2.72 -13.12 -0.17
CA VAL A 160 -1.64 -13.21 0.84
C VAL A 160 -0.99 -14.58 0.80
N LYS A 161 -1.76 -15.66 0.87
CA LYS A 161 -1.24 -17.04 0.79
C LYS A 161 -0.44 -17.27 -0.50
N THR A 162 -0.98 -16.85 -1.64
CA THR A 162 -0.32 -16.98 -2.95
C THR A 162 1.05 -16.28 -2.98
N VAL A 163 1.16 -15.10 -2.37
CA VAL A 163 2.40 -14.33 -2.33
C VAL A 163 3.37 -14.91 -1.30
N VAL A 164 2.86 -15.39 -0.15
CA VAL A 164 3.62 -16.12 0.87
C VAL A 164 4.27 -17.39 0.30
N ASP A 165 3.56 -18.13 -0.56
CA ASP A 165 4.12 -19.31 -1.24
C ASP A 165 5.37 -19.00 -2.08
N VAL A 166 5.49 -17.75 -2.57
CA VAL A 166 6.66 -17.30 -3.35
C VAL A 166 7.77 -16.77 -2.44
N TRP A 167 7.42 -16.02 -1.40
CA TRP A 167 8.38 -15.21 -0.63
C TRP A 167 8.77 -15.77 0.74
N GLY A 168 7.96 -16.66 1.32
CA GLY A 168 7.96 -16.90 2.76
C GLY A 168 7.22 -15.77 3.50
N ALA A 169 6.56 -16.11 4.62
CA ALA A 169 5.74 -15.15 5.36
C ALA A 169 6.57 -13.95 5.86
N GLU A 170 7.83 -14.18 6.24
CA GLU A 170 8.76 -13.21 6.79
C GLU A 170 9.21 -12.11 5.83
N ARG A 171 8.77 -12.16 4.57
CA ARG A 171 9.04 -11.17 3.51
C ARG A 171 7.79 -10.61 2.83
N VAL A 172 6.62 -10.90 3.38
CA VAL A 172 5.34 -10.40 2.87
C VAL A 172 4.77 -9.40 3.86
N GLY A 173 4.55 -8.17 3.40
CA GLY A 173 3.78 -7.17 4.12
C GLY A 173 2.41 -6.97 3.45
N ILE A 174 1.49 -6.33 4.16
CA ILE A 174 0.24 -5.83 3.58
C ILE A 174 -0.12 -4.46 4.12
N LYS A 175 -0.58 -3.58 3.24
CA LYS A 175 -1.05 -2.24 3.60
C LYS A 175 -2.56 -2.16 3.57
N LEU A 176 -3.15 -1.67 4.66
CA LEU A 176 -4.59 -1.55 4.88
C LEU A 176 -4.98 -0.12 5.24
N ASN A 177 -6.14 0.31 4.77
CA ASN A 177 -6.74 1.59 5.15
C ASN A 177 -8.20 1.36 5.61
N PRO A 178 -8.42 0.83 6.83
CA PRO A 178 -9.75 0.46 7.30
C PRO A 178 -10.78 1.58 7.30
N ALA A 179 -10.34 2.82 7.52
CA ALA A 179 -11.23 3.98 7.54
C ALA A 179 -11.77 4.38 6.15
N GLY A 180 -11.19 3.88 5.06
CA GLY A 180 -11.63 4.21 3.70
C GLY A 180 -11.60 5.71 3.37
N GLY A 181 -12.58 6.15 2.60
CA GLY A 181 -12.76 7.51 2.10
C GLY A 181 -12.17 7.71 0.71
N TYR A 182 -10.89 7.37 0.53
CA TYR A 182 -10.23 7.49 -0.78
C TYR A 182 -10.77 6.48 -1.79
N ASN A 183 -10.93 6.92 -3.04
CA ASN A 183 -11.44 6.09 -4.14
C ASN A 183 -12.79 5.44 -3.83
N ASP A 184 -13.67 6.22 -3.20
CA ASP A 184 -15.09 5.91 -3.15
C ASP A 184 -15.42 4.63 -2.35
N ILE A 185 -14.75 4.46 -1.22
CA ILE A 185 -14.82 3.26 -0.39
C ILE A 185 -15.15 3.64 1.07
N GLY A 186 -15.87 2.79 1.78
CA GLY A 186 -16.23 2.96 3.18
C GLY A 186 -17.54 2.25 3.53
N MET A 187 -17.56 1.58 4.69
CA MET A 187 -18.71 0.84 5.22
C MET A 187 -19.13 1.40 6.59
N PRO A 188 -20.37 1.22 7.04
CA PRO A 188 -20.78 1.58 8.39
C PRO A 188 -19.80 1.08 9.47
N ILE A 189 -19.66 1.83 10.57
CA ILE A 189 -18.60 1.60 11.58
C ILE A 189 -18.53 0.16 12.10
N GLN A 190 -19.67 -0.46 12.41
CA GLN A 190 -19.67 -1.82 12.93
C GLN A 190 -19.18 -2.82 11.88
N GLU A 191 -19.64 -2.70 10.64
CA GLU A 191 -19.21 -3.55 9.53
C GLU A 191 -17.72 -3.36 9.19
N THR A 192 -17.23 -2.11 9.24
CA THR A 192 -15.80 -1.81 9.10
C THR A 192 -14.97 -2.51 10.18
N LEU A 193 -15.37 -2.37 11.45
CA LEU A 193 -14.67 -3.01 12.57
C LEU A 193 -14.67 -4.54 12.42
N ASP A 194 -15.82 -5.14 12.10
CA ASP A 194 -15.94 -6.60 11.97
C ASP A 194 -15.09 -7.13 10.81
N THR A 195 -15.12 -6.44 9.65
CA THR A 195 -14.36 -6.82 8.46
C THR A 195 -12.85 -6.82 8.73
N PHE A 196 -12.31 -5.72 9.26
CA PHE A 196 -10.87 -5.59 9.45
C PHE A 196 -10.39 -6.32 10.71
N ARG A 197 -11.21 -6.48 11.76
CA ARG A 197 -10.86 -7.34 12.91
C ARG A 197 -10.72 -8.80 12.48
N TYR A 198 -11.66 -9.30 11.70
CA TYR A 198 -11.59 -10.66 11.15
C TYR A 198 -10.32 -10.83 10.31
N PHE A 199 -10.14 -9.99 9.29
CA PHE A 199 -9.03 -10.13 8.35
C PHE A 199 -7.66 -10.03 9.04
N ILE A 200 -7.47 -9.03 9.93
CA ILE A 200 -6.20 -8.85 10.65
C ILE A 200 -5.93 -10.01 11.60
N SER A 201 -6.97 -10.59 12.24
CA SER A 201 -6.81 -11.79 13.07
C SER A 201 -6.39 -13.01 12.25
N GLU A 202 -6.85 -13.14 11.00
CA GLU A 202 -6.37 -14.20 10.10
C GLU A 202 -4.92 -13.95 9.65
N LEU A 203 -4.52 -12.70 9.40
CA LEU A 203 -3.12 -12.36 9.09
C LEU A 203 -2.16 -12.69 10.24
N ASP A 204 -2.60 -12.48 11.49
CA ASP A 204 -1.81 -12.82 12.68
C ASP A 204 -1.41 -14.29 12.71
N LYS A 205 -2.35 -15.18 12.33
CA LYS A 205 -2.11 -16.63 12.24
C LYS A 205 -1.08 -17.01 11.18
N LEU A 206 -0.98 -16.24 10.10
CA LEU A 206 -0.03 -16.47 9.01
C LEU A 206 1.40 -16.03 9.35
N GLY A 207 1.56 -15.11 10.32
CA GLY A 207 2.89 -14.64 10.74
C GLY A 207 3.65 -13.89 9.64
N ILE A 208 2.94 -13.09 8.84
CA ILE A 208 3.55 -12.29 7.77
C ILE A 208 4.49 -11.22 8.33
N ALA A 209 5.43 -10.72 7.53
CA ALA A 209 6.47 -9.77 7.97
C ALA A 209 5.89 -8.55 8.69
N TYR A 210 4.85 -7.94 8.11
CA TYR A 210 4.20 -6.79 8.72
C TYR A 210 2.81 -6.46 8.19
N VAL A 211 2.05 -5.69 8.97
CA VAL A 211 0.82 -5.02 8.55
C VAL A 211 0.97 -3.50 8.71
N THR A 212 0.70 -2.77 7.63
CA THR A 212 0.67 -1.30 7.65
C THR A 212 -0.77 -0.82 7.84
N LEU A 213 -1.02 -0.04 8.89
CA LEU A 213 -2.30 0.57 9.22
C LEU A 213 -2.29 2.06 8.87
N VAL A 214 -3.03 2.42 7.82
CA VAL A 214 -3.18 3.81 7.35
C VAL A 214 -4.29 4.49 8.14
N ARG A 215 -3.94 5.58 8.85
CA ARG A 215 -4.91 6.42 9.56
C ARG A 215 -5.86 7.13 8.58
N TYR A 216 -7.02 7.52 9.08
CA TYR A 216 -7.95 8.36 8.33
C TYR A 216 -7.34 9.74 8.05
N VAL A 217 -7.55 10.26 6.82
CA VAL A 217 -7.08 11.57 6.38
C VAL A 217 -8.25 12.29 5.72
N ASP A 218 -8.75 13.36 6.37
CA ASP A 218 -9.94 14.09 5.91
C ASP A 218 -9.81 14.60 4.45
N SER A 219 -8.61 15.03 4.02
CA SER A 219 -8.39 15.54 2.67
C SER A 219 -8.44 14.46 1.56
N PHE A 220 -8.43 13.18 1.92
CA PHE A 220 -8.54 12.08 0.96
C PHE A 220 -9.96 11.52 0.85
N ASP A 221 -10.87 11.86 1.77
CA ASP A 221 -12.28 11.46 1.67
C ASP A 221 -13.10 12.50 0.89
N THR A 222 -12.92 12.51 -0.43
CA THR A 222 -13.59 13.47 -1.31
C THR A 222 -15.07 13.14 -1.55
N THR A 223 -15.54 11.98 -1.09
CA THR A 223 -16.90 11.49 -1.32
C THR A 223 -17.72 11.40 -0.02
N GLY A 224 -17.09 11.61 1.14
CA GLY A 224 -17.73 11.52 2.45
C GLY A 224 -18.09 10.09 2.86
N ARG A 225 -17.46 9.08 2.25
CA ARG A 225 -17.73 7.66 2.56
C ARG A 225 -16.88 7.12 3.70
N GLY A 226 -15.81 7.83 4.04
CA GLY A 226 -14.87 7.40 5.06
C GLY A 226 -15.55 7.20 6.40
N THR A 227 -15.14 6.16 7.10
CA THR A 227 -15.58 5.88 8.46
C THR A 227 -14.49 6.29 9.41
N LYS A 228 -14.59 7.51 9.93
CA LYS A 228 -13.59 8.09 10.84
C LYS A 228 -13.59 7.36 12.18
N HIS A 229 -12.49 6.67 12.46
CA HIS A 229 -12.21 6.02 13.74
C HIS A 229 -10.71 5.95 14.01
N ASP A 230 -10.33 5.62 15.24
CA ASP A 230 -8.93 5.41 15.61
C ASP A 230 -8.44 4.05 15.13
N VAL A 231 -7.89 4.04 13.91
CA VAL A 231 -7.41 2.82 13.24
C VAL A 231 -6.33 2.11 14.05
N ILE A 232 -5.37 2.83 14.64
CA ILE A 232 -4.25 2.19 15.33
C ILE A 232 -4.77 1.47 16.57
N ASN A 233 -5.53 2.17 17.42
CA ASN A 233 -6.05 1.57 18.65
C ASN A 233 -7.09 0.47 18.39
N ALA A 234 -7.81 0.52 17.27
CA ALA A 234 -8.80 -0.50 16.92
C ALA A 234 -8.20 -1.86 16.51
N TYR A 235 -6.98 -1.87 15.95
CA TYR A 235 -6.45 -3.07 15.27
C TYR A 235 -5.05 -3.51 15.67
N SER A 236 -4.15 -2.64 16.16
CA SER A 236 -2.74 -3.03 16.36
C SER A 236 -2.58 -4.17 17.37
N SER A 237 -3.40 -4.19 18.43
CA SER A 237 -3.40 -5.21 19.48
C SER A 237 -3.93 -6.60 19.05
N LEU A 238 -4.48 -6.70 17.83
CA LEU A 238 -4.88 -7.98 17.24
C LEU A 238 -3.68 -8.77 16.71
N LEU A 239 -2.59 -8.09 16.38
CA LEU A 239 -1.35 -8.68 15.88
C LEU A 239 -0.46 -9.07 17.06
N LYS A 240 -0.59 -10.33 17.48
CA LYS A 240 0.07 -10.90 18.67
C LYS A 240 1.25 -11.78 18.30
N ASN A 241 1.33 -12.23 17.06
CA ASN A 241 2.41 -13.03 16.55
C ASN A 241 3.71 -12.19 16.54
N PRO A 242 4.75 -12.57 17.30
CA PRO A 242 5.98 -11.79 17.40
C PRO A 242 6.78 -11.71 16.07
N ALA A 243 6.43 -12.55 15.09
CA ALA A 243 6.98 -12.48 13.74
C ALA A 243 6.38 -11.33 12.91
N THR A 244 5.17 -10.87 13.24
CA THR A 244 4.46 -9.82 12.51
C THR A 244 4.68 -8.46 13.16
N ARG A 245 5.22 -7.50 12.40
CA ARG A 245 5.35 -6.11 12.83
C ARG A 245 4.11 -5.29 12.47
N VAL A 246 3.80 -4.27 13.28
CA VAL A 246 2.74 -3.30 13.00
C VAL A 246 3.34 -1.95 12.65
N PHE A 247 3.00 -1.42 11.48
CA PHE A 247 3.44 -0.09 11.06
C PHE A 247 2.28 0.89 11.00
N GLY A 248 2.46 2.09 11.57
CA GLY A 248 1.55 3.21 11.35
C GLY A 248 1.84 3.94 10.04
N ASN A 249 0.82 4.51 9.41
CA ASN A 249 0.98 5.40 8.26
C ASN A 249 -0.04 6.55 8.27
N ALA A 250 0.26 7.57 7.47
CA ALA A 250 -0.47 8.84 7.28
C ALA A 250 -0.31 9.87 8.42
N SER A 251 0.10 11.08 8.02
CA SER A 251 0.13 12.32 8.83
C SER A 251 0.91 12.29 10.15
N PHE A 252 1.82 11.34 10.34
CA PHE A 252 2.68 11.31 11.53
C PHE A 252 3.74 12.40 11.45
N THR A 253 4.00 13.08 12.57
CA THR A 253 5.27 13.78 12.79
C THR A 253 6.31 12.81 13.37
N GLY A 254 7.59 13.18 13.36
CA GLY A 254 8.63 12.37 14.00
C GLY A 254 8.38 12.18 15.50
N GLU A 255 7.93 13.23 16.19
CA GLU A 255 7.64 13.17 17.63
C GLU A 255 6.40 12.34 17.95
N GLU A 256 5.36 12.41 17.12
CA GLU A 256 4.20 11.55 17.26
C GLU A 256 4.57 10.08 17.03
N ALA A 257 5.31 9.80 15.96
CA ALA A 257 5.76 8.46 15.64
C ALA A 257 6.63 7.87 16.77
N ALA A 258 7.57 8.64 17.33
CA ALA A 258 8.39 8.19 18.45
C ALA A 258 7.55 7.81 19.66
N ARG A 259 6.53 8.62 20.02
CA ARG A 259 5.61 8.30 21.13
C ARG A 259 4.81 7.03 20.87
N TYR A 260 4.31 6.83 19.65
CA TYR A 260 3.55 5.61 19.32
C TYR A 260 4.41 4.34 19.41
N VAL A 261 5.70 4.43 19.06
CA VAL A 261 6.66 3.33 19.22
C VAL A 261 7.01 3.12 20.69
N GLU A 262 7.24 4.19 21.46
CA GLU A 262 7.52 4.09 22.91
C GLU A 262 6.35 3.50 23.70
N ASP A 263 5.12 3.84 23.33
CA ASP A 263 3.89 3.30 23.90
C ASP A 263 3.60 1.86 23.47
N GLY A 264 4.39 1.27 22.56
CA GLY A 264 4.17 -0.06 22.02
C GLY A 264 2.91 -0.20 21.15
N LYS A 265 2.38 0.92 20.62
CA LYS A 265 1.18 0.91 19.77
C LYS A 265 1.48 0.41 18.36
N VAL A 266 2.71 0.63 17.89
CA VAL A 266 3.25 0.19 16.59
C VAL A 266 4.74 -0.10 16.75
N ASP A 267 5.30 -0.96 15.90
CA ASP A 267 6.74 -1.22 15.82
C ASP A 267 7.50 -0.14 15.02
N GLY A 268 6.78 0.62 14.18
CA GLY A 268 7.36 1.73 13.42
C GLY A 268 6.33 2.53 12.64
N VAL A 269 6.79 3.49 11.84
CA VAL A 269 5.92 4.35 11.02
C VAL A 269 6.51 4.56 9.63
N PHE A 270 5.67 4.42 8.60
CA PHE A 270 5.99 4.80 7.23
C PHE A 270 5.61 6.26 6.96
N PHE A 271 6.52 7.01 6.35
CA PHE A 271 6.30 8.40 5.93
C PHE A 271 6.28 8.48 4.40
N GLY A 272 5.40 9.31 3.83
CA GLY A 272 5.28 9.51 2.38
C GLY A 272 5.79 10.89 1.98
N ILE A 273 4.90 11.88 1.96
CA ILE A 273 5.17 13.29 1.60
C ILE A 273 6.50 13.84 2.17
N PRO A 274 6.86 13.64 3.45
CA PRO A 274 8.14 14.13 3.96
C PRO A 274 9.38 13.53 3.26
N TRP A 275 9.34 12.26 2.86
CA TRP A 275 10.44 11.61 2.13
C TRP A 275 10.60 12.12 0.71
N ILE A 276 9.53 12.59 0.07
CA ILE A 276 9.59 13.16 -1.29
C ILE A 276 10.53 14.37 -1.31
N ALA A 277 10.30 15.33 -0.41
CA ALA A 277 11.11 16.56 -0.36
C ALA A 277 12.43 16.43 0.41
N ASN A 278 12.66 15.31 1.09
CA ASN A 278 13.82 15.12 1.97
C ASN A 278 14.43 13.73 1.73
N PRO A 279 15.32 13.57 0.74
CA PRO A 279 15.99 12.28 0.48
C PRO A 279 16.86 11.79 1.65
N ASP A 280 17.13 12.66 2.62
CA ASP A 280 17.85 12.43 3.87
C ASP A 280 16.94 12.55 5.12
N PHE A 281 15.63 12.38 4.95
CA PHE A 281 14.60 12.58 5.98
C PHE A 281 14.94 11.92 7.33
N ALA A 282 15.33 10.64 7.32
CA ALA A 282 15.67 9.92 8.54
C ALA A 282 16.83 10.59 9.31
N LYS A 283 17.90 10.99 8.61
CA LYS A 283 19.04 11.69 9.21
C LYS A 283 18.64 13.07 9.74
N ARG A 284 17.74 13.77 9.03
CA ARG A 284 17.20 15.06 9.50
C ARG A 284 16.44 14.91 10.80
N LEU A 285 15.57 13.90 10.91
CA LEU A 285 14.87 13.60 12.16
C LEU A 285 15.87 13.27 13.29
N GLU A 286 16.83 12.38 13.04
CA GLU A 286 17.82 11.97 14.05
C GLU A 286 18.63 13.16 14.61
N ASN A 287 19.02 14.09 13.72
CA ASN A 287 19.84 15.24 14.06
C ASN A 287 19.02 16.51 14.32
N SER A 288 17.70 16.40 14.45
CA SER A 288 16.78 17.54 14.65
C SER A 288 16.99 18.68 13.63
N LYS A 289 17.30 18.35 12.37
CA LYS A 289 17.47 19.31 11.28
C LYS A 289 16.09 19.70 10.71
N ALA A 290 15.99 20.91 10.17
CA ALA A 290 14.77 21.37 9.52
C ALA A 290 14.41 20.51 8.30
N LEU A 291 13.12 20.23 8.12
CA LEU A 291 12.60 19.54 6.94
C LEU A 291 12.26 20.55 5.85
N GLU A 292 12.56 20.23 4.60
CA GLU A 292 11.98 20.91 3.45
C GLU A 292 10.48 20.63 3.42
N ARG A 293 9.69 21.70 3.28
CA ARG A 293 8.22 21.68 3.30
C ARG A 293 7.61 22.20 2.01
N ASN A 294 8.40 22.84 1.17
CA ASN A 294 7.97 23.35 -0.13
C ASN A 294 7.94 22.20 -1.13
N ILE A 295 6.77 21.57 -1.22
CA ILE A 295 6.49 20.54 -2.21
C ILE A 295 5.66 21.19 -3.31
N ASP A 296 6.17 21.17 -4.53
CA ASP A 296 5.39 21.52 -5.70
C ASP A 296 4.45 20.36 -6.04
N PHE A 297 3.20 20.46 -5.59
CA PHE A 297 2.17 19.45 -5.85
C PHE A 297 1.89 19.24 -7.35
N ALA A 298 2.29 20.17 -8.22
CA ALA A 298 2.19 19.99 -9.67
C ALA A 298 3.20 18.97 -10.23
N THR A 299 4.26 18.66 -9.48
CA THR A 299 5.33 17.72 -9.88
C THR A 299 5.19 16.33 -9.24
N LEU A 300 4.26 16.13 -8.30
CA LEU A 300 4.09 14.85 -7.59
C LEU A 300 3.67 13.68 -8.49
N TYR A 301 2.86 13.98 -9.50
CA TYR A 301 2.38 12.98 -10.45
C TYR A 301 2.86 13.40 -11.82
N GLY A 302 3.62 12.51 -12.44
CA GLY A 302 4.08 12.74 -13.79
C GLY A 302 2.93 12.87 -14.80
N ARG A 303 3.18 13.56 -15.90
CA ARG A 303 2.26 13.72 -17.05
C ARG A 303 2.54 12.72 -18.17
N GLY A 304 3.20 11.60 -17.86
CA GLY A 304 3.44 10.52 -18.83
C GLY A 304 4.49 10.87 -19.88
N GLY A 305 5.60 11.51 -19.51
CA GLY A 305 6.68 11.89 -20.43
C GLY A 305 6.43 13.21 -21.17
N LEU A 306 5.51 14.02 -20.65
CA LEU A 306 5.22 15.39 -21.14
C LEU A 306 5.89 16.47 -20.28
N GLU A 307 6.67 16.06 -19.28
CA GLU A 307 7.48 16.96 -18.48
C GLU A 307 8.64 17.50 -19.31
N ALA A 308 8.84 18.83 -19.26
CA ALA A 308 10.02 19.44 -19.84
C ALA A 308 11.32 19.00 -19.12
N ASP A 309 11.20 18.61 -17.85
CA ASP A 309 12.29 18.08 -17.03
C ASP A 309 11.72 17.07 -16.01
N GLU A 310 11.98 15.79 -16.23
CA GLU A 310 11.55 14.68 -15.37
C GLU A 310 12.25 14.65 -14.00
N LYS A 311 13.35 15.42 -13.83
CA LYS A 311 14.08 15.45 -12.56
C LYS A 311 13.46 16.42 -11.54
N LYS A 312 12.74 17.42 -12.02
CA LYS A 312 12.22 18.52 -11.22
C LYS A 312 11.13 18.06 -10.25
N GLY A 313 11.33 18.32 -8.96
CA GLY A 313 10.44 17.85 -7.90
C GLY A 313 10.51 16.34 -7.66
N TYR A 314 11.59 15.68 -8.10
CA TYR A 314 11.79 14.23 -7.93
C TYR A 314 13.18 13.90 -7.40
N VAL A 315 14.25 14.24 -8.12
CA VAL A 315 15.66 13.96 -7.72
C VAL A 315 16.49 15.22 -7.47
N ASP A 316 15.87 16.40 -7.52
CA ASP A 316 16.51 17.71 -7.38
C ASP A 316 16.27 18.38 -6.01
N TYR A 317 15.62 17.69 -5.08
CA TYR A 317 15.45 18.19 -3.71
C TYR A 317 16.80 18.30 -2.96
N PRO A 318 16.99 19.35 -2.14
CA PRO A 318 18.25 19.59 -1.46
C PRO A 318 18.50 18.57 -0.33
N VAL A 319 19.77 18.18 -0.15
CA VAL A 319 20.24 17.39 1.00
C VAL A 319 20.78 18.33 2.09
N ALA A 320 20.54 18.03 3.37
CA ALA A 320 21.08 18.81 4.47
C ALA A 320 22.57 18.55 4.70
N ALA A 321 23.27 19.57 5.20
CA ALA A 321 24.59 19.39 5.80
C ALA A 321 24.42 18.89 7.26
N PHE A 322 25.10 17.79 7.59
CA PHE A 322 25.02 17.14 8.90
C PHE A 322 26.14 17.61 9.82
#